data_AF-A0A1D2QZY9-F1
#
_entry.id   AF-A0A1D2QZY9-F1
#
_cell.length_a   1.000
_cell.length_b   1.000
_cell.length_c   1.000
_cell.angle_alpha   90.00
_cell.angle_beta   90.00
_cell.angle_gamma   90.00
#
_symmetry.space_group_name_H-M   'P 1'
#
loop_
_entity.id
_entity.type
_entity.pdbx_description
1 polymer ?
#
loop_
_entity_poly.entity_id
_entity_poly.type
_entity_poly.pdbx_seq_one_letter_code
_entity_poly.pdbx_strand_id
1 'polypeptide(L)' 'MEECKLCGKTGEDLSLLSANHKELGRMMVCQECWVKLYAKNRMRCEGSSGGGSTCSTCSTCR' A
#
# COMPACT_ATOMS: atom_id res chain seq x y z
N MET A 1 -7.32 16.34 12.42
CA MET A 1 -8.11 15.21 11.92
C MET A 1 -7.32 14.51 10.85
N GLU A 2 -7.15 13.22 11.00
CA GLU A 2 -6.54 12.36 9.99
C GLU A 2 -7.57 12.09 8.88
N GLU A 3 -7.18 12.31 7.63
CA GLU A 3 -8.03 12.16 6.44
C GLU A 3 -7.40 11.21 5.42
N CYS A 4 -8.20 10.29 4.88
CA CYS A 4 -7.78 9.47 3.77
C CYS A 4 -7.70 10.28 2.47
N LYS A 5 -6.51 10.37 1.86
CA LYS A 5 -6.30 11.10 0.60
C LYS A 5 -6.98 10.52 -0.65
N LEU A 6 -7.54 9.31 -0.55
CA LEU A 6 -8.25 8.67 -1.68
C LEU A 6 -9.77 8.79 -1.59
N CYS A 7 -10.35 8.63 -0.40
CA CYS A 7 -11.80 8.62 -0.23
C CYS A 7 -12.34 9.77 0.61
N GLY A 8 -11.48 10.59 1.20
CA GLY A 8 -11.87 11.73 2.04
C GLY A 8 -12.50 11.34 3.38
N LYS A 9 -12.44 10.07 3.79
CA LYS A 9 -12.91 9.65 5.12
C LYS A 9 -12.06 10.35 6.20
N THR A 10 -12.75 10.87 7.20
CA THR A 10 -12.19 11.49 8.41
C THR A 10 -12.82 10.87 9.64
N GLY A 11 -12.08 10.77 10.74
CA GLY A 11 -12.57 10.27 12.01
C GLY A 11 -11.46 10.09 13.02
N GLU A 12 -11.78 10.18 14.32
CA GLU A 12 -10.82 9.94 15.40
C GLU A 12 -10.38 8.47 15.46
N ASP A 13 -11.26 7.53 15.10
CA ASP A 13 -10.98 6.09 14.98
C ASP A 13 -10.48 5.65 13.59
N LEU A 14 -10.22 6.60 12.68
CA LEU A 14 -9.83 6.27 11.32
C LEU A 14 -8.35 5.87 11.25
N SER A 15 -8.07 4.56 11.24
CA SER A 15 -6.70 4.06 11.04
C SER A 15 -6.20 4.37 9.63
N LEU A 16 -5.30 5.36 9.52
CA LEU A 16 -4.57 5.66 8.29
C LEU A 16 -3.30 4.82 8.19
N LEU A 17 -3.07 4.30 6.99
CA LEU A 17 -1.89 3.55 6.62
C LEU A 17 -1.10 4.33 5.58
N SER A 18 0.22 4.31 5.73
CA SER A 18 1.13 4.84 4.72
C SER A 18 1.12 3.93 3.49
N ALA A 19 0.78 4.52 2.35
CA ALA A 19 0.79 3.87 1.05
C ALA A 19 1.78 4.58 0.11
N ASN A 20 2.75 3.85 -0.44
CA ASN A 20 3.63 4.40 -1.46
C ASN A 20 3.03 4.18 -2.85
N HIS A 21 2.25 5.12 -3.38
CA HIS A 21 1.65 5.04 -4.71
C HIS A 21 2.71 5.16 -5.80
N LYS A 22 2.64 4.33 -6.85
CA LYS A 22 3.63 4.31 -7.95
C LYS A 22 3.83 5.66 -8.65
N GLU A 23 2.75 6.44 -8.77
CA GLU A 23 2.72 7.71 -9.49
C GLU A 23 2.61 8.94 -8.57
N LEU A 24 1.97 8.79 -7.41
CA LEU A 24 1.65 9.91 -6.51
C LEU A 24 2.63 10.00 -5.32
N GLY A 25 3.48 8.98 -5.14
CA GLY A 25 4.38 8.87 -4.01
C GLY A 25 3.69 8.44 -2.72
N ARG A 26 4.34 8.71 -1.59
CA ARG A 26 3.87 8.30 -0.26
C ARG A 26 2.68 9.16 0.18
N MET A 27 1.56 8.52 0.49
CA MET A 27 0.32 9.15 0.94
C MET A 27 -0.35 8.34 2.05
N MET A 28 -1.13 9.01 2.89
CA MET A 28 -1.90 8.37 3.97
C MET A 28 -3.30 8.03 3.48
N VAL A 29 -3.67 6.75 3.62
CA VAL A 29 -4.98 6.24 3.18
C VAL A 29 -5.59 5.31 4.21
N CYS A 30 -6.92 5.22 4.27
CA CYS A 30 -7.56 4.26 5.15
C CYS A 30 -7.24 2.82 4.74
N GLN A 31 -7.41 1.87 5.66
CA GLN A 31 -7.15 0.45 5.45
C GLN A 31 -7.83 -0.10 4.18
N GLU A 32 -9.09 0.24 3.92
CA GLU A 32 -9.81 -0.21 2.72
C GLU A 32 -9.16 0.28 1.42
N CYS A 33 -8.73 1.53 1.39
CA CYS A 33 -8.06 2.13 0.24
C CYS A 33 -6.67 1.54 0.06
N TRP A 34 -5.96 1.28 1.15
CA TRP A 34 -4.65 0.62 1.13
C TRP A 34 -4.74 -0.77 0.50
N VAL A 35 -5.70 -1.60 0.93
CA VAL A 35 -5.92 -2.95 0.39
C VAL A 35 -6.28 -2.89 -1.10
N LYS A 36 -7.10 -1.92 -1.54
CA LYS A 36 -7.42 -1.73 -2.97
C LYS A 36 -6.18 -1.35 -3.79
N LEU A 37 -5.31 -0.48 -3.28
CA LEU A 37 -4.07 -0.11 -3.94
C LEU A 37 -3.12 -1.31 -4.05
N TYR A 38 -3.00 -2.09 -2.98
CA TYR A 38 -2.18 -3.29 -2.93
C TYR A 38 -2.68 -4.34 -3.92
N ALA A 39 -3.99 -4.63 -3.91
CA ALA A 39 -4.63 -5.59 -4.81
C ALA A 39 -4.50 -5.19 -6.29
N LYS A 40 -4.52 -3.88 -6.58
CA LYS A 40 -4.29 -3.36 -7.94
C LYS A 40 -2.81 -3.23 -8.31
N ASN A 41 -1.89 -3.65 -7.43
CA ASN A 41 -0.45 -3.47 -7.59
C ASN A 41 -0.09 -2.01 -7.95
N ARG A 42 -0.77 -1.04 -7.34
CA ARG A 42 -0.50 0.40 -7.52
C ARG A 42 0.42 0.97 -6.45
N MET A 43 0.87 0.13 -5.52
CA MET A 43 1.86 0.48 -4.52
C MET A 43 3.25 0.09 -5.00
N ARG A 44 4.24 0.96 -4.76
CA ARG A 44 5.65 0.57 -4.82
C ARG A 44 5.91 -0.35 -3.64
N CYS A 45 6.44 -1.54 -3.91
CA CYS A 45 7.12 -2.28 -2.87
C CYS A 45 8.37 -1.47 -2.50
N GLU A 46 8.46 -1.03 -1.25
CA GLU A 46 9.70 -0.47 -0.69
C GLU A 46 10.63 -1.66 -0.44
N GLY A 47 11.19 -2.21 -1.52
CA GLY A 47 11.99 -3.43 -1.51
C GLY A 47 12.83 -3.54 -2.76
N SER A 48 14.07 -3.06 -2.63
CA SER A 48 15.28 -3.41 -3.37
C SER A 48 15.27 -3.36 -4.91
N SER A 49 16.16 -2.50 -5.42
CA SER A 49 16.92 -2.81 -6.62
C SER A 49 17.52 -4.22 -6.52
N GLY A 50 17.11 -5.13 -7.41
CA GLY A 50 17.76 -6.41 -7.64
C GLY A 50 17.29 -7.58 -6.75
N GLY A 51 16.78 -8.62 -7.41
CA GLY A 51 16.84 -9.99 -6.89
C GLY A 51 15.57 -10.51 -6.23
N GLY A 52 14.97 -11.52 -6.87
CA GLY A 52 14.27 -12.59 -6.17
C GLY A 52 12.84 -12.28 -5.71
N SER A 53 11.89 -12.88 -6.42
CA SER A 53 10.61 -13.26 -5.84
C SER A 53 10.81 -14.02 -4.53
N THR A 54 10.50 -13.37 -3.41
CA THR A 54 10.16 -14.06 -2.17
C THR A 54 8.92 -13.40 -1.58
N CYS A 55 7.81 -13.55 -2.30
CA CYS A 55 6.55 -13.67 -1.61
C CYS A 55 6.62 -15.01 -0.86
N SER A 56 6.48 -14.99 0.47
CA SER A 56 6.52 -16.18 1.35
C SER A 56 5.32 -17.13 1.15
N THR A 57 4.72 -17.12 -0.04
CA THR A 57 3.58 -17.96 -0.45
C THR A 57 3.81 -18.62 -1.82
N CYS A 58 4.91 -18.35 -2.53
CA CYS A 58 5.28 -19.12 -3.73
C CYS A 58 6.51 -19.99 -3.46
N SER A 59 6.26 -21.24 -3.07
CA SER A 59 7.26 -22.31 -2.94
C SER A 59 7.72 -22.88 -4.30
N THR A 60 7.96 -22.04 -5.31
CA THR A 60 8.37 -22.53 -6.65
C THR A 60 9.33 -21.56 -7.35
N CYS A 61 10.45 -21.24 -6.71
CA CYS A 61 11.68 -20.91 -7.43
C CYS A 61 12.63 -22.10 -7.25
N ARG A 62 12.55 -23.07 -8.16
CA ARG A 62 13.54 -24.14 -8.32
C ARG A 62 14.02 -24.13 -9.75
#